data_AF-A0AAN1PNB2-F1
#
_entry.id   AF-A0AAN1PNB2-F1
#
_cell.length_a   1.000
_cell.length_b   1.000
_cell.length_c   1.000
_cell.angle_alpha   90.00
_cell.angle_beta   90.00
_cell.angle_gamma   90.00
#
_symmetry.space_group_name_H-M   'P 1'
#
loop_
_entity.id
_entity.type
_entity.pdbx_description
1 polymer ?
#
loop_
_entity_poly.entity_id
_entity_poly.type
_entity_poly.pdbx_seq_one_letter_code
_entity_poly.pdbx_strand_id
1 'polypeptide(L)'
;MFSFNALEAFINETVTCCKMTVGGRFAEHEKTFYSVMNDLQKNKASTQNKFEIGRLLLSGSSWNHNQKPYQDFKLLMKVRNELVHRKSEIHEDELIIGTGFPEKTLKDHPRFFTDLQSKNLFNSQDLECSWIDLIQNELFATWCCDTVLQMIQEFLHSIQDVPGSKLKPKMLETFDFTADKAG
;
A
#
# COMPACT_ATOMS: atom_id res chain seq x y z
N MET A 1 -2.36 3.53 -9.12
CA MET A 1 -3.33 2.41 -9.06
C MET A 1 -2.68 1.06 -9.32
N PHE A 2 -2.02 0.85 -10.46
CA PHE A 2 -1.30 -0.40 -10.73
C PHE A 2 -0.28 -0.76 -9.64
N SER A 3 0.40 0.23 -9.06
CA SER A 3 1.32 0.01 -7.93
C SER A 3 0.64 -0.65 -6.72
N PHE A 4 -0.57 -0.21 -6.34
CA PHE A 4 -1.29 -0.82 -5.22
C PHE A 4 -1.71 -2.26 -5.54
N ASN A 5 -2.13 -2.53 -6.78
CA ASN A 5 -2.47 -3.89 -7.21
C ASN A 5 -1.23 -4.80 -7.18
N ALA A 6 -0.05 -4.28 -7.52
CA ALA A 6 1.21 -5.02 -7.40
C ALA A 6 1.51 -5.36 -5.93
N LEU A 7 1.26 -4.43 -5.00
CA LEU A 7 1.41 -4.68 -3.57
C LEU A 7 0.42 -5.73 -3.04
N GLU A 8 -0.82 -5.71 -3.53
CA GLU A 8 -1.83 -6.73 -3.22
C GLU A 8 -1.45 -8.11 -3.79
N ALA A 9 -0.97 -8.16 -5.02
CA ALA A 9 -0.48 -9.39 -5.65
C ALA A 9 0.70 -9.97 -4.86
N PHE A 10 1.70 -9.14 -4.54
CA PHE A 10 2.85 -9.53 -3.72
C PHE A 10 2.42 -10.25 -2.43
N ILE A 11 1.58 -9.61 -1.60
CA ILE A 11 1.21 -10.20 -0.31
C ILE A 11 0.39 -11.49 -0.50
N ASN A 12 -0.39 -11.61 -1.58
CA ASN A 12 -1.10 -12.85 -1.89
C ASN A 12 -0.16 -13.98 -2.33
N GLU A 13 0.90 -13.65 -3.08
CA GLU A 13 1.87 -14.61 -3.60
C GLU A 13 2.88 -15.10 -2.55
N THR A 14 3.05 -14.38 -1.43
CA THR A 14 3.90 -14.82 -0.32
C THR A 14 3.57 -16.24 0.16
N VAL A 15 2.30 -16.63 0.13
CA VAL A 15 1.82 -17.98 0.51
C VAL A 15 2.37 -19.07 -0.41
N THR A 16 2.64 -18.75 -1.68
CA THR A 16 3.22 -19.68 -2.65
C THR A 16 4.67 -20.01 -2.32
N CYS A 17 5.42 -19.08 -1.71
CA CYS A 17 6.79 -19.34 -1.26
C CYS A 17 6.84 -20.43 -0.18
N CYS A 18 5.82 -20.53 0.68
CA CYS A 18 5.70 -21.63 1.62
C CYS A 18 5.53 -22.97 0.88
N LYS A 19 4.73 -23.03 -0.20
CA LYS A 19 4.52 -24.26 -0.98
C LYS A 19 5.80 -24.74 -1.70
N MET A 20 6.65 -23.81 -2.13
CA MET A 20 7.86 -24.12 -2.91
C MET A 20 9.07 -24.51 -2.06
N THR A 21 9.16 -24.06 -0.81
CA THR A 21 10.40 -24.14 -0.01
C THR A 21 10.74 -25.52 0.51
N VAL A 22 9.79 -26.46 0.53
CA VAL A 22 9.98 -27.76 1.17
C VAL A 22 9.03 -28.77 0.56
N GLY A 23 9.56 -29.88 0.03
CA GLY A 23 8.79 -31.06 -0.39
C GLY A 23 8.04 -31.74 0.78
N GLY A 24 7.18 -31.00 1.47
CA GLY A 24 6.30 -31.41 2.57
C GLY A 24 6.73 -31.05 3.99
N ARG A 25 7.92 -30.50 4.25
CA ARG A 25 8.45 -30.26 5.62
C ARG A 25 8.51 -28.78 6.02
N PHE A 26 7.38 -28.19 6.35
CA PHE A 26 7.32 -26.84 6.89
C PHE A 26 7.90 -26.77 8.31
N ALA A 27 8.65 -25.70 8.60
CA ALA A 27 8.84 -25.28 9.99
C ALA A 27 7.50 -24.81 10.58
N GLU A 28 7.32 -24.90 11.90
CA GLU A 28 6.01 -24.67 12.51
C GLU A 28 5.45 -23.27 12.24
N HIS A 29 6.29 -22.24 12.33
CA HIS A 29 5.92 -20.86 11.99
C HIS A 29 5.48 -20.69 10.51
N GLU A 30 6.08 -21.44 9.57
CA GLU A 30 5.71 -21.42 8.15
C GLU A 30 4.34 -22.06 7.93
N LYS A 31 4.00 -23.12 8.68
CA LYS A 31 2.65 -23.72 8.65
C LYS A 31 1.62 -22.75 9.17
N THR A 32 1.90 -22.09 10.29
CA THR A 32 1.01 -21.10 10.89
C THR A 32 0.79 -19.95 9.92
N PHE A 33 1.86 -19.38 9.36
CA PHE A 33 1.76 -18.34 8.34
C PHE A 33 0.93 -18.81 7.14
N TYR A 34 1.25 -19.97 6.57
CA TYR A 34 0.52 -20.52 5.43
C TYR A 34 -0.98 -20.69 5.72
N SER A 35 -1.33 -21.27 6.87
CA SER A 35 -2.73 -21.50 7.25
C SER A 35 -3.48 -20.19 7.41
N VAL A 36 -2.94 -19.27 8.22
CA VAL A 36 -3.61 -17.99 8.52
C VAL A 36 -3.76 -17.14 7.27
N MET A 37 -2.70 -17.04 6.45
CA MET A 37 -2.74 -16.24 5.23
C MET A 37 -3.71 -16.81 4.19
N ASN A 38 -3.82 -18.14 4.07
CA ASN A 38 -4.85 -18.75 3.21
C ASN A 38 -6.27 -18.44 3.70
N ASP A 39 -6.51 -18.47 5.01
CA ASP A 39 -7.83 -18.16 5.55
C ASP A 39 -8.19 -16.68 5.36
N LEU A 40 -7.21 -15.77 5.50
CA LEU A 40 -7.40 -14.37 5.15
C LEU A 40 -7.73 -14.18 3.65
N GLN A 41 -7.09 -14.94 2.76
CA GLN A 41 -7.42 -14.89 1.33
C GLN A 41 -8.84 -15.42 1.05
N LYS A 42 -9.22 -16.57 1.61
CA LYS A 42 -10.57 -17.15 1.47
C LYS A 42 -11.66 -16.20 1.96
N ASN A 43 -11.40 -15.51 3.07
CA ASN A 43 -12.33 -14.56 3.67
C ASN A 43 -12.29 -13.16 3.04
N LYS A 44 -11.54 -12.98 1.94
CA LYS A 44 -11.37 -11.68 1.25
C LYS A 44 -10.95 -10.55 2.21
N ALA A 45 -10.07 -10.88 3.16
CA ALA A 45 -9.50 -9.88 4.06
C ALA A 45 -8.79 -8.79 3.27
N SER A 46 -8.84 -7.55 3.78
CA SER A 46 -8.19 -6.41 3.14
C SER A 46 -6.68 -6.62 2.99
N THR A 47 -6.09 -6.00 1.96
CA THR A 47 -4.63 -5.97 1.77
C THR A 47 -3.93 -5.50 3.05
N GLN A 48 -4.46 -4.47 3.71
CA GLN A 48 -3.94 -4.00 5.01
C GLN A 48 -3.89 -5.12 6.05
N ASN A 49 -4.98 -5.87 6.27
CA ASN A 49 -5.01 -6.94 7.26
C ASN A 49 -3.99 -8.04 6.95
N LYS A 50 -3.79 -8.35 5.67
CA LYS A 50 -2.78 -9.33 5.24
C LYS A 50 -1.36 -8.87 5.57
N PHE A 51 -1.04 -7.59 5.38
CA PHE A 51 0.27 -7.04 5.78
C PHE A 51 0.48 -7.02 7.28
N GLU A 52 -0.54 -6.64 8.05
CA GLU A 52 -0.50 -6.61 9.52
C GLU A 52 -0.22 -7.99 10.11
N ILE A 53 -1.06 -8.95 9.73
CA ILE A 53 -0.99 -10.31 10.24
C ILE A 53 0.26 -11.01 9.70
N GLY A 54 0.57 -10.83 8.41
CA GLY A 54 1.74 -11.44 7.80
C GLY A 54 3.05 -10.99 8.46
N ARG A 55 3.21 -9.69 8.73
CA ARG A 55 4.41 -9.17 9.43
C ARG A 55 4.46 -9.70 10.85
N LEU A 56 3.35 -9.68 11.58
CA LEU A 56 3.30 -10.18 12.95
C LEU A 56 3.74 -11.65 13.04
N LEU A 57 3.26 -12.49 12.13
CA LEU A 57 3.58 -13.92 12.10
C LEU A 57 5.04 -14.22 11.74
N LEU A 58 5.63 -13.45 10.82
CA LEU A 58 6.98 -13.70 10.32
C LEU A 58 8.10 -12.94 11.04
N SER A 59 7.78 -11.83 11.70
CA SER A 59 8.75 -10.98 12.41
C SER A 59 8.56 -10.96 13.92
N GLY A 60 7.42 -11.45 14.43
CA GLY A 60 7.02 -11.27 15.83
C GLY A 60 6.67 -9.82 16.21
N SER A 61 6.64 -8.89 15.25
CA SER A 61 6.41 -7.46 15.48
C SER A 61 5.30 -6.90 14.59
N SER A 62 4.58 -5.89 15.10
CA SER A 62 3.59 -5.15 14.31
C SER A 62 4.23 -4.01 13.50
N TRP A 63 3.48 -3.45 12.56
CA TRP A 63 3.92 -2.24 11.85
C TRP A 63 3.95 -1.02 12.78
N ASN A 64 4.88 -0.09 12.54
CA ASN A 64 4.79 1.24 13.15
C ASN A 64 3.84 2.13 12.35
N HIS A 65 2.66 2.40 12.91
CA HIS A 65 1.59 3.10 12.21
C HIS A 65 1.86 4.58 11.93
N ASN A 66 2.88 5.14 12.58
CA ASN A 66 3.23 6.56 12.55
C ASN A 66 4.50 6.82 11.74
N GLN A 67 5.06 5.79 11.10
CA GLN A 67 6.29 5.91 10.33
C GLN A 67 6.10 5.38 8.91
N LYS A 68 6.98 5.83 8.02
CA LYS A 68 7.13 5.21 6.71
C LYS A 68 7.71 3.79 6.86
N PRO A 69 7.35 2.84 5.98
CA PRO A 69 6.47 3.02 4.81
C PRO A 69 4.97 2.88 5.12
N TYR A 70 4.59 2.42 6.32
CA TYR A 70 3.20 2.05 6.61
C TYR A 70 2.22 3.25 6.61
N GLN A 71 2.67 4.43 7.05
CA GLN A 71 1.86 5.65 6.95
C GLN A 71 1.51 5.98 5.49
N ASP A 72 2.50 5.90 4.59
CA ASP A 72 2.33 6.20 3.17
C ASP A 72 1.44 5.13 2.51
N PHE A 73 1.59 3.86 2.89
CA PHE A 73 0.70 2.78 2.47
C PHE A 73 -0.77 3.02 2.83
N LYS A 74 -1.05 3.44 4.07
CA LYS A 74 -2.43 3.78 4.48
C LYS A 74 -2.99 4.92 3.65
N LEU A 75 -2.18 5.94 3.35
CA LEU A 75 -2.61 7.05 2.50
C LEU A 75 -2.90 6.57 1.07
N LEU A 76 -2.02 5.76 0.49
CA LEU A 76 -2.21 5.19 -0.85
C LEU A 76 -3.48 4.34 -0.93
N MET A 77 -3.78 3.56 0.11
CA MET A 77 -5.00 2.78 0.20
C MET A 77 -6.26 3.66 0.26
N LYS A 78 -6.23 4.78 0.99
CA LYS A 78 -7.35 5.75 1.01
C LYS A 78 -7.60 6.31 -0.39
N VAL A 79 -6.55 6.78 -1.08
CA VAL A 79 -6.67 7.31 -2.44
C VAL A 79 -7.26 6.25 -3.38
N ARG A 80 -6.76 5.02 -3.32
CA ARG A 80 -7.29 3.90 -4.12
C ARG A 80 -8.76 3.63 -3.84
N ASN A 81 -9.18 3.62 -2.58
CA ASN A 81 -10.56 3.33 -2.23
C ASN A 81 -11.52 4.42 -2.74
N GLU A 82 -11.12 5.68 -2.68
CA GLU A 82 -11.89 6.81 -3.20
C GLU A 82 -11.97 6.79 -4.73
N LEU A 83 -10.89 6.37 -5.42
CA LEU A 83 -10.91 6.13 -6.86
C LEU A 83 -11.84 4.98 -7.27
N VAL A 84 -11.85 3.87 -6.52
CA VAL A 84 -12.61 2.66 -6.85
C VAL A 84 -14.09 2.77 -6.49
N HIS A 85 -14.41 3.40 -5.36
CA HIS A 85 -15.78 3.54 -4.86
C HIS A 85 -16.39 4.90 -5.19
N ARG A 86 -15.93 5.49 -6.31
CA ARG A 86 -16.27 6.85 -6.72
C ARG A 86 -17.77 7.10 -6.67
N LYS A 87 -18.16 8.11 -5.91
CA LYS A 87 -19.43 8.82 -6.07
C LYS A 87 -19.20 10.01 -7.00
N SER A 88 -20.23 10.45 -7.71
CA SER A 88 -20.14 11.66 -8.51
C SER A 88 -19.66 12.84 -7.65
N GLU A 89 -18.70 13.59 -8.16
CA GLU A 89 -18.32 14.87 -7.57
C GLU A 89 -19.45 15.86 -7.85
N ILE A 90 -20.25 16.14 -6.83
CA ILE A 90 -21.29 17.16 -6.87
C ILE A 90 -20.75 18.35 -6.09
N HIS A 91 -20.57 19.47 -6.77
CA HIS A 91 -20.21 20.74 -6.15
C HIS A 91 -21.45 21.63 -6.24
N GLU A 92 -21.99 22.00 -5.09
CA GLU A 92 -23.11 22.94 -4.98
C GLU A 92 -22.54 24.27 -4.51
N ASP A 93 -22.30 25.16 -5.45
CA ASP A 93 -21.76 26.49 -5.17
C ASP A 93 -22.86 27.55 -5.32
N GLU A 94 -22.94 28.46 -4.35
CA GLU A 94 -23.82 29.63 -4.45
C GLU A 94 -23.13 30.73 -5.24
N LEU A 95 -23.78 31.20 -6.30
CA LEU A 95 -23.32 32.34 -7.08
C LEU A 95 -23.44 33.61 -6.25
N ILE A 96 -22.32 34.25 -5.93
CA ILE A 96 -22.29 35.53 -5.22
C ILE A 96 -22.30 36.66 -6.26
N ILE A 97 -23.38 37.44 -6.28
CA ILE A 97 -23.57 38.54 -7.25
C ILE A 97 -22.42 39.54 -7.13
N GLY A 98 -21.73 39.80 -8.25
CA GLY A 98 -20.62 40.76 -8.35
C GLY A 98 -19.23 40.17 -8.07
N THR A 99 -19.12 38.94 -7.57
CA THR A 99 -17.84 38.26 -7.31
C THR A 99 -17.71 36.90 -8.01
N GLY A 100 -18.83 36.24 -8.34
CA GLY A 100 -18.85 34.95 -9.03
C GLY A 100 -19.02 33.78 -8.06
N PHE A 101 -18.54 32.60 -8.44
CA PHE A 101 -18.48 31.45 -7.55
C PHE A 101 -17.30 31.58 -6.59
N PRO A 102 -17.40 31.07 -5.34
CA PRO A 102 -16.27 31.04 -4.42
C PRO A 102 -15.13 30.18 -4.99
N GLU A 103 -13.88 30.57 -4.72
CA GLU A 103 -12.70 29.76 -5.05
C GLU A 103 -12.70 28.47 -4.23
N LYS A 104 -12.29 27.37 -4.87
CA LYS A 104 -12.18 26.07 -4.22
C LYS A 104 -10.99 26.04 -3.28
N THR A 105 -11.21 25.40 -2.14
CA THR A 105 -10.22 25.15 -1.11
C THR A 105 -9.97 23.66 -0.95
N LEU A 106 -8.95 23.29 -0.17
CA LEU A 106 -8.68 21.89 0.18
C LEU A 106 -9.86 21.17 0.85
N LYS A 107 -10.77 21.91 1.48
CA LYS A 107 -11.94 21.34 2.17
C LYS A 107 -12.99 20.79 1.20
N ASP A 108 -12.95 21.29 -0.04
CA ASP A 108 -13.86 20.89 -1.12
C ASP A 108 -13.38 19.59 -1.80
N HIS A 109 -12.17 19.14 -1.46
CA HIS A 109 -11.57 17.88 -1.90
C HIS A 109 -11.68 16.78 -0.85
N PRO A 110 -11.50 15.49 -1.22
CA PRO A 110 -11.52 14.40 -0.25
C PRO A 110 -10.54 14.62 0.92
N ARG A 111 -10.92 14.22 2.14
CA ARG A 111 -10.17 14.50 3.38
C ARG A 111 -8.69 14.10 3.37
N PHE A 112 -8.30 13.14 2.53
CA PHE A 112 -6.91 12.73 2.39
C PHE A 112 -6.03 13.77 1.67
N PHE A 113 -6.59 14.82 1.06
CA PHE A 113 -5.84 15.87 0.36
C PHE A 113 -4.94 16.69 1.30
N THR A 114 -5.32 16.87 2.56
CA THR A 114 -4.43 17.47 3.56
C THR A 114 -3.15 16.63 3.74
N ASP A 115 -3.28 15.31 3.74
CA ASP A 115 -2.14 14.40 3.85
C ASP A 115 -1.27 14.46 2.57
N LEU A 116 -1.89 14.53 1.39
CA LEU A 116 -1.17 14.68 0.11
C LEU A 116 -0.44 16.03 -0.01
N GLN A 117 -1.06 17.12 0.47
CA GLN A 117 -0.46 18.45 0.45
C GLN A 117 0.75 18.51 1.38
N SER A 118 0.66 17.93 2.58
CA SER A 118 1.79 17.87 3.52
C SER A 118 3.01 17.14 2.94
N LYS A 119 2.80 16.32 1.91
CA LYS A 119 3.83 15.57 1.18
C LYS A 119 4.21 16.20 -0.16
N ASN A 120 3.63 17.36 -0.52
CA ASN A 120 3.81 18.05 -1.79
C ASN A 120 3.56 17.15 -3.01
N LEU A 121 2.50 16.33 -2.97
CA LEU A 121 2.19 15.34 -4.03
C LEU A 121 1.30 15.89 -5.16
N PHE A 122 0.88 17.15 -5.08
CA PHE A 122 0.15 17.86 -6.13
C PHE A 122 0.37 19.38 -5.98
N ASN A 123 0.02 20.15 -7.03
CA ASN A 123 0.08 21.60 -6.98
C ASN A 123 -1.16 22.17 -6.25
N SER A 124 -0.96 22.77 -5.08
CA SER A 124 -2.05 23.37 -4.31
C SER A 124 -2.57 24.70 -4.87
N GLN A 125 -2.00 25.19 -5.97
CA GLN A 125 -2.54 26.35 -6.69
C GLN A 125 -3.64 25.97 -7.68
N ASP A 126 -3.76 24.69 -8.05
CA ASP A 126 -4.70 24.21 -9.08
C ASP A 126 -5.98 23.62 -8.48
N LEU A 127 -6.39 24.08 -7.28
CA LEU A 127 -7.51 23.51 -6.51
C LEU A 127 -8.89 23.63 -7.19
N GLU A 128 -9.00 24.44 -8.24
CA GLU A 128 -10.21 24.60 -9.04
C GLU A 128 -10.58 23.34 -9.83
N CYS A 129 -9.58 22.55 -10.23
CA CYS A 129 -9.76 21.34 -11.02
C CYS A 129 -10.35 20.17 -10.20
N SER A 130 -10.71 19.07 -10.87
CA SER A 130 -11.08 17.85 -10.15
C SER A 130 -9.87 17.34 -9.37
N TRP A 131 -10.11 16.78 -8.19
CA TRP A 131 -9.06 16.17 -7.39
C TRP A 131 -8.33 15.03 -8.14
N ILE A 132 -8.99 14.40 -9.11
CA ILE A 132 -8.37 13.37 -9.96
C ILE A 132 -7.31 14.02 -10.87
N ASP A 133 -7.56 15.21 -11.39
CA ASP A 133 -6.59 15.94 -12.21
C ASP A 133 -5.36 16.34 -11.37
N LEU A 134 -5.59 16.73 -10.11
CA LEU A 134 -4.51 17.07 -9.19
C LEU A 134 -3.52 15.92 -8.95
N ILE A 135 -3.99 14.66 -8.89
CA ILE A 135 -3.13 13.49 -8.66
C ILE A 135 -2.58 12.86 -9.96
N GLN A 136 -3.00 13.34 -11.13
CA GLN A 136 -2.49 12.90 -12.44
C GLN A 136 -1.15 13.57 -12.77
N ASN A 137 -0.16 13.38 -11.90
CA ASN A 137 1.16 13.98 -12.04
C ASN A 137 2.28 12.98 -11.72
N GLU A 138 3.49 13.28 -12.19
CA GLU A 138 4.67 12.43 -12.04
C GLU A 138 5.09 12.23 -10.57
N LEU A 139 4.98 13.26 -9.74
CA LEU A 139 5.33 13.19 -8.31
C LEU A 139 4.45 12.17 -7.59
N PHE A 140 3.14 12.22 -7.84
CA PHE A 140 2.19 11.28 -7.26
C PHE A 140 2.43 9.84 -7.76
N ALA A 141 2.67 9.67 -9.07
CA ALA A 141 2.96 8.37 -9.66
C ALA A 141 4.24 7.74 -9.06
N THR A 142 5.32 8.52 -8.96
CA THR A 142 6.58 8.11 -8.35
C THR A 142 6.39 7.73 -6.89
N TRP A 143 5.70 8.58 -6.11
CA TRP A 143 5.41 8.29 -4.71
C TRP A 143 4.60 6.99 -4.52
N CYS A 144 3.65 6.68 -5.42
CA CYS A 144 2.92 5.42 -5.37
C CYS A 144 3.85 4.21 -5.54
N CYS A 145 4.77 4.27 -6.50
CA CYS A 145 5.74 3.20 -6.75
C CYS A 145 6.73 3.05 -5.59
N ASP A 146 7.27 4.15 -5.08
CA ASP A 146 8.20 4.16 -3.96
C ASP A 146 7.57 3.61 -2.69
N THR A 147 6.32 3.99 -2.40
CA THR A 147 5.57 3.48 -1.25
C THR A 147 5.42 1.96 -1.32
N VAL A 148 5.11 1.43 -2.50
CA VAL A 148 4.94 -0.02 -2.72
C VAL A 148 6.27 -0.75 -2.59
N LEU A 149 7.33 -0.24 -3.21
CA LEU A 149 8.65 -0.82 -3.12
C LEU A 149 9.14 -0.85 -1.66
N GLN A 150 9.02 0.26 -0.93
CA GLN A 150 9.41 0.33 0.47
C GLN A 150 8.58 -0.61 1.35
N MET A 151 7.27 -0.74 1.13
CA MET A 151 6.43 -1.71 1.85
C MET A 151 6.89 -3.16 1.63
N ILE A 152 7.20 -3.53 0.38
CA ILE A 152 7.70 -4.87 0.04
C ILE A 152 9.04 -5.11 0.72
N GLN A 153 9.99 -4.19 0.57
CA GLN A 153 11.32 -4.30 1.18
C GLN A 153 11.25 -4.40 2.69
N GLU A 154 10.50 -3.51 3.34
CA GLU A 154 10.35 -3.50 4.79
C GLU A 154 9.67 -4.79 5.29
N PHE A 155 8.71 -5.34 4.55
CA PHE A 155 8.14 -6.66 4.87
C PHE A 155 9.18 -7.77 4.77
N LEU A 156 9.90 -7.88 3.65
CA LEU A 156 10.88 -8.94 3.40
C LEU A 156 12.04 -8.89 4.42
N HIS A 157 12.56 -7.70 4.70
CA HIS A 157 13.66 -7.52 5.66
C HIS A 157 13.23 -7.71 7.11
N SER A 158 11.94 -7.55 7.43
CA SER A 158 11.42 -7.79 8.79
C SER A 158 11.35 -9.28 9.16
N ILE A 159 11.40 -10.20 8.19
CA ILE A 159 11.28 -11.64 8.44
C ILE A 159 12.44 -12.10 9.34
N GLN A 160 12.09 -12.71 10.47
CA GLN A 160 13.05 -13.32 11.38
C GLN A 160 13.34 -14.75 10.95
N ASP A 161 14.60 -15.05 10.69
CA ASP A 161 15.03 -16.39 10.31
C ASP A 161 14.94 -17.33 11.51
N VAL A 162 14.19 -18.42 11.35
CA VAL A 162 14.13 -19.51 12.33
C VAL A 162 15.07 -20.62 11.88
N PRO A 163 15.81 -21.30 12.78
CA PRO A 163 16.70 -22.39 12.42
C PRO A 163 16.02 -23.44 11.51
N GLY A 164 16.61 -23.69 10.34
CA GLY A 164 16.10 -24.63 9.35
C GLY A 164 15.02 -24.07 8.39
N SER A 165 14.55 -22.84 8.58
CA SER A 165 13.68 -22.16 7.61
C SER A 165 14.46 -21.76 6.36
N LYS A 166 13.81 -21.88 5.20
CA LYS A 166 14.28 -21.31 3.93
C LYS A 166 13.30 -20.27 3.39
N LEU A 167 12.36 -19.82 4.21
CA LEU A 167 11.27 -18.95 3.76
C LEU A 167 11.78 -17.58 3.33
N LYS A 168 12.53 -16.90 4.19
CA LYS A 168 13.10 -15.58 3.88
C LYS A 168 14.01 -15.58 2.65
N PRO A 169 15.03 -16.45 2.52
CA PRO A 169 15.86 -16.44 1.33
C PRO A 169 15.04 -16.74 0.07
N LYS A 170 13.99 -17.59 0.14
CA LYS A 170 13.13 -17.84 -1.02
C LYS A 170 12.22 -16.66 -1.36
N MET A 171 11.69 -15.97 -0.37
CA MET A 171 10.90 -14.75 -0.59
C MET A 171 11.77 -13.65 -1.17
N LEU A 172 13.01 -13.47 -0.70
CA LEU A 172 13.97 -12.54 -1.28
C LEU A 172 14.31 -12.92 -2.72
N GLU A 173 14.63 -14.19 -3.01
CA GLU A 173 14.89 -14.67 -4.37
C GLU A 173 13.71 -14.41 -5.33
N THR A 174 12.47 -14.52 -4.83
CA THR A 174 11.26 -14.40 -5.66
C THR A 174 10.81 -12.94 -5.82
N PHE A 175 11.00 -12.10 -4.81
CA PHE A 175 10.35 -10.78 -4.72
C PHE A 175 11.29 -9.61 -4.47
N ASP A 176 12.58 -9.84 -4.23
CA ASP A 176 13.55 -8.75 -4.12
C ASP A 176 14.00 -8.29 -5.51
N PHE A 177 13.31 -7.28 -6.03
CA PHE A 177 13.61 -6.66 -7.33
C PHE A 177 14.86 -5.77 -7.33
N THR A 178 15.59 -5.69 -6.20
CA THR A 178 16.82 -4.87 -6.09
C THR A 178 18.11 -5.67 -6.14
N ALA A 179 18.02 -7.00 -6.04
CA ALA A 179 19.18 -7.91 -6.07
C ALA A 179 19.99 -7.82 -7.38
N ASP A 180 19.35 -7.47 -8.51
CA ASP A 180 20.01 -7.36 -9.83
C ASP A 180 20.79 -6.04 -10.04
N LYS A 181 20.69 -5.06 -9.13
CA LYS A 181 21.38 -3.76 -9.27
C LYS A 181 22.78 -3.70 -8.63
N ALA A 182 23.29 -4.83 -8.13
CA ALA A 182 24.61 -4.95 -7.51
C ALA A 182 25.68 -5.59 -8.41
N GLY A 183 25.42 -5.69 -9.73
CA GLY A 183 26.35 -6.19 -10.75
C GLY A 183 26.90 -5.09 -11.65
#